data_AF-A0A4Q7E268-F1
#
_entry.id   AF-A0A4Q7E268-F1
#
_cell.length_a   1.000
_cell.length_b   1.000
_cell.length_c   1.000
_cell.angle_alpha   90.00
_cell.angle_beta   90.00
_cell.angle_gamma   90.00
#
_symmetry.space_group_name_H-M   'P 1'
#
loop_
_entity.id
_entity.type
_entity.pdbx_description
1 polymer ?
#
loop_
_entity_poly.entity_id
_entity_poly.type
_entity_poly.pdbx_seq_one_letter_code
_entity_poly.pdbx_strand_id
1 'polypeptide(L)'
;MGAAKKTDLIPQGFPKNLDWHTEQRWDSLVQLYEFVVQECGNAIHWYYSSKRAKSRMGYFLRAGSILAIAVAGVIPIIGEIYERSDGSPLLSPAWATVALALAALFVALDRFGGYTSGWVRYVRTAQRLTLLQADFRLNWEDYRFRCPQLTAEETREGILLCLTFLRNVNLEIQNETNAWAQEFQQALLEVDNLSKKPNSELS
;
A
#
# COMPACT_ATOMS: atom_id res chain seq x y z
N MET A 1 21.94 12.57 2.79
CA MET A 1 21.04 11.44 3.09
C MET A 1 20.67 10.76 1.78
N GLY A 2 21.32 9.63 1.47
CA GLY A 2 21.11 8.93 0.21
C GLY A 2 19.69 8.41 0.10
N ALA A 3 19.01 8.70 -1.01
CA ALA A 3 17.76 8.04 -1.34
C ALA A 3 18.06 6.55 -1.49
N ALA A 4 17.66 5.75 -0.49
CA ALA A 4 17.74 4.30 -0.58
C ALA A 4 17.04 3.90 -1.90
N LYS A 5 17.81 3.29 -2.81
CA LYS A 5 17.30 2.76 -4.07
C LYS A 5 16.10 1.89 -3.72
N LYS A 6 14.93 2.17 -4.31
CA LYS A 6 13.74 1.33 -4.13
C LYS A 6 14.06 -0.03 -4.73
N THR A 7 14.54 -0.93 -3.90
CA THR A 7 14.69 -2.34 -4.25
C THR A 7 13.30 -2.95 -4.22
N ASP A 8 12.93 -3.71 -5.24
CA ASP A 8 11.68 -4.45 -5.21
C ASP A 8 11.65 -5.42 -4.02
N LEU A 9 10.44 -5.80 -3.61
CA LEU A 9 10.20 -6.83 -2.61
C LEU A 9 10.61 -8.19 -3.18
N ILE A 10 11.91 -8.45 -3.22
CA ILE A 10 12.52 -9.71 -3.66
C ILE A 10 13.12 -10.37 -2.43
N PRO A 11 12.84 -11.66 -2.18
CA PRO A 11 13.47 -12.39 -1.09
C PRO A 11 15.00 -12.32 -1.20
N GLN A 12 15.67 -12.05 -0.09
CA GLN A 12 17.13 -12.14 -0.03
C GLN A 12 17.57 -13.59 -0.24
N GLY A 13 18.83 -13.77 -0.63
CA GLY A 13 19.41 -15.10 -0.74
C GLY A 13 19.40 -15.81 0.61
N PHE A 14 18.92 -17.05 0.64
CA PHE A 14 18.92 -17.89 1.84
C PHE A 14 20.35 -18.06 2.40
N PRO A 15 20.55 -18.12 3.73
CA PRO A 15 21.87 -18.31 4.32
C PRO A 15 22.56 -19.57 3.78
N LYS A 16 23.81 -19.42 3.32
CA LYS A 16 24.56 -20.52 2.68
C LYS A 16 25.45 -21.30 3.64
N ASN A 17 25.79 -20.71 4.79
CA ASN A 17 26.79 -21.25 5.72
C ASN A 17 26.13 -21.82 6.98
N LEU A 18 25.05 -22.59 6.80
CA LEU A 18 24.35 -23.25 7.91
C LEU A 18 25.01 -24.61 8.19
N ASP A 19 25.60 -24.73 9.38
CA ASP A 19 26.16 -25.95 9.93
C ASP A 19 25.36 -26.42 11.16
N TRP A 20 24.86 -27.66 11.11
CA TRP A 20 24.03 -28.26 12.15
C TRP A 20 24.78 -29.27 13.04
N HIS A 21 26.11 -29.34 12.91
CA HIS A 21 26.95 -30.02 13.88
C HIS A 21 26.80 -29.38 15.26
N THR A 22 26.90 -30.20 16.32
CA THR A 22 26.56 -29.83 17.70
C THR A 22 27.19 -28.51 18.16
N GLU A 23 28.43 -28.24 17.75
CA GLU A 23 29.17 -27.04 18.13
C GLU A 23 28.69 -25.77 17.40
N GLN A 24 28.12 -25.88 16.20
CA GLN A 24 27.73 -24.74 15.36
C GLN A 24 26.21 -24.51 15.26
N ARG A 25 25.38 -25.37 15.89
CA ARG A 25 23.91 -25.26 15.78
C ARG A 25 23.40 -23.88 16.15
N TRP A 26 23.95 -23.30 17.20
CA TRP A 26 23.53 -21.99 17.66
C TRP A 26 23.85 -20.90 16.64
N ASP A 27 25.06 -20.88 16.11
CA ASP A 27 25.50 -19.87 15.15
C ASP A 27 24.67 -19.95 13.86
N SER A 28 24.37 -21.16 13.39
CA SER A 28 23.47 -21.39 12.26
C SER A 28 22.05 -20.92 12.54
N LEU A 29 21.57 -21.14 13.77
CA LEU A 29 20.24 -20.72 14.18
C LEU A 29 20.14 -19.19 14.33
N VAL A 30 21.21 -18.52 14.80
CA VAL A 30 21.33 -17.05 14.82
C VAL A 30 21.37 -16.49 13.41
N GLN A 31 22.13 -17.08 12.48
CA GLN A 31 22.13 -16.68 11.07
C GLN A 31 20.73 -16.80 10.45
N LEU A 32 19.97 -17.84 10.79
CA LEU A 32 18.60 -18.01 10.32
C LEU A 32 17.66 -16.95 10.91
N TYR A 33 17.80 -16.64 12.20
CA TYR A 33 17.07 -15.55 12.86
C TYR A 33 17.35 -14.20 12.20
N GLU A 34 18.62 -13.86 11.98
CA GLU A 34 19.01 -12.61 11.34
C GLU A 34 18.42 -12.49 9.93
N PHE A 35 18.49 -13.57 9.15
CA PHE A 35 17.87 -13.64 7.84
C PHE A 35 16.37 -13.34 7.87
N VAL A 36 15.58 -14.05 8.69
CA VAL A 36 14.12 -13.84 8.71
C VAL A 36 13.74 -12.46 9.26
N VAL A 37 14.49 -11.94 10.24
CA VAL A 37 14.30 -10.58 10.77
C VAL A 37 14.61 -9.54 9.70
N GLN A 38 15.67 -9.73 8.92
CA GLN A 38 16.05 -8.84 7.83
C GLN A 38 15.01 -8.87 6.70
N GLU A 39 14.49 -10.04 6.34
CA GLU A 39 13.41 -10.17 5.35
C GLU A 39 12.17 -9.37 5.75
N CYS A 40 11.70 -9.52 6.99
CA CYS A 40 10.57 -8.74 7.50
C CYS A 40 10.90 -7.24 7.56
N GLY A 41 12.11 -6.88 8.02
CA GLY A 41 12.58 -5.49 8.07
C GLY A 41 12.63 -4.81 6.70
N ASN A 42 13.09 -5.54 5.67
CA ASN A 42 13.10 -5.09 4.28
C ASN A 42 11.67 -4.83 3.78
N ALA A 43 10.73 -5.73 4.09
CA ALA A 43 9.33 -5.55 3.73
C ALA A 43 8.70 -4.32 4.41
N ILE A 44 8.92 -4.15 5.72
CA ILE A 44 8.47 -2.96 6.48
C ILE A 44 9.01 -1.67 5.84
N HIS A 45 10.31 -1.63 5.56
CA HIS A 45 10.95 -0.47 4.93
C HIS A 45 10.39 -0.19 3.54
N TRP A 46 10.16 -1.23 2.73
CA TRP A 46 9.55 -1.09 1.41
C TRP A 46 8.15 -0.49 1.49
N TYR A 47 7.29 -0.99 2.38
CA TYR A 47 5.93 -0.45 2.53
C TYR A 47 5.91 1.01 2.99
N TYR A 48 6.75 1.37 3.97
CA TYR A 48 6.84 2.75 4.45
C TYR A 48 7.43 3.72 3.41
N SER A 49 8.41 3.29 2.64
CA SER A 49 9.00 4.11 1.58
C SER A 49 8.08 4.25 0.37
N SER A 50 7.35 3.18 0.03
CA SER A 50 6.42 3.17 -1.10
C SER A 50 5.15 3.99 -0.89
N LYS A 51 4.75 4.25 0.37
CA LYS A 51 3.56 5.08 0.66
C LYS A 51 3.65 6.53 0.16
N ARG A 52 4.87 7.12 0.11
CA ARG A 52 5.06 8.57 -0.14
C ARG A 52 4.66 8.98 -1.56
N ALA A 53 4.85 8.12 -2.55
CA ALA A 53 4.45 8.40 -3.92
C ALA A 53 2.92 8.37 -4.07
N LYS A 54 2.27 7.35 -3.47
CA LYS A 54 0.82 7.18 -3.53
C LYS A 54 0.07 8.24 -2.73
N SER A 55 0.54 8.58 -1.53
CA SER A 55 -0.06 9.61 -0.69
C SER A 55 -0.02 11.00 -1.34
N ARG A 56 1.09 11.37 -1.99
CA ARG A 56 1.17 12.65 -2.72
C ARG A 56 0.19 12.70 -3.88
N MET A 57 0.12 11.65 -4.69
CA MET A 57 -0.80 11.60 -5.82
C MET A 57 -2.27 11.68 -5.38
N GLY A 58 -2.65 10.93 -4.34
CA GLY A 58 -4.02 10.97 -3.81
C GLY A 58 -4.39 12.35 -3.26
N TYR A 59 -3.45 13.03 -2.57
CA TYR A 59 -3.66 14.40 -2.12
C TYR A 59 -3.86 15.39 -3.28
N PHE A 60 -3.03 15.30 -4.33
CA PHE A 60 -3.17 16.17 -5.51
C PHE A 60 -4.50 15.96 -6.23
N LEU A 61 -4.93 14.71 -6.43
CA LEU A 61 -6.20 14.41 -7.09
C LEU A 61 -7.39 14.91 -6.26
N ARG A 62 -7.33 14.77 -4.93
CA ARG A 62 -8.38 15.23 -4.03
C ARG A 62 -8.42 16.75 -3.91
N ALA A 63 -7.27 17.42 -3.86
CA ALA A 63 -7.20 18.87 -3.90
C ALA A 63 -7.71 19.41 -5.24
N GLY A 64 -7.33 18.77 -6.35
CA GLY A 64 -7.79 19.10 -7.70
C GLY A 64 -9.30 18.98 -7.85
N SER A 65 -9.91 17.91 -7.33
CA SER A 65 -11.37 17.72 -7.40
C SER A 65 -12.12 18.78 -6.59
N ILE A 66 -11.66 19.10 -5.38
CA ILE A 66 -12.26 20.15 -4.54
C ILE A 66 -12.16 21.51 -5.23
N LEU A 67 -10.99 21.85 -5.79
CA LEU A 67 -10.80 23.10 -6.52
C LEU A 67 -11.69 23.19 -7.75
N ALA A 68 -11.80 22.10 -8.53
CA ALA A 68 -12.64 22.06 -9.72
C ALA A 68 -14.14 22.22 -9.37
N ILE A 69 -14.61 21.59 -8.27
CA ILE A 69 -15.97 21.79 -7.76
C ILE A 69 -16.19 23.24 -7.32
N ALA A 70 -15.24 23.83 -6.60
CA ALA A 70 -15.33 25.22 -6.17
C ALA A 70 -15.40 26.19 -7.36
N VAL A 71 -14.55 26.00 -8.37
CA VAL A 71 -14.58 26.78 -9.62
C VAL A 71 -15.91 26.62 -10.34
N ALA A 72 -16.44 25.40 -10.46
CA ALA A 72 -17.73 25.15 -11.07
C ALA A 72 -18.87 25.91 -10.38
N GLY A 73 -18.85 25.98 -9.05
CA GLY A 73 -19.87 26.73 -8.28
C GLY A 73 -19.74 28.25 -8.40
N VAL A 74 -18.52 28.77 -8.58
CA VAL A 74 -18.26 30.23 -8.66
C VAL A 74 -18.49 30.81 -10.06
N ILE A 75 -18.26 30.04 -11.13
CA ILE A 75 -18.45 30.49 -12.53
C ILE A 75 -19.83 31.12 -12.79
N PRO A 76 -20.98 30.49 -12.44
CA PRO A 76 -22.29 31.09 -12.70
C PRO A 76 -22.49 32.40 -11.93
N ILE A 77 -22.00 32.49 -10.69
CA ILE A 77 -22.09 33.70 -9.84
C ILE A 77 -21.32 34.86 -10.48
N ILE A 78 -20.11 34.63 -11.00
CA ILE A 78 -19.34 35.67 -11.69
C ILE A 78 -20.03 36.09 -12.99
N GLY A 79 -20.61 35.13 -13.72
CA GLY A 79 -21.36 35.40 -14.94
C GLY A 79 -22.57 36.32 -14.74
N GLU A 80 -23.23 36.21 -13.59
CA GLU A 80 -24.36 37.08 -13.19
C GLU A 80 -23.91 38.45 -12.66
N ILE A 81 -22.82 38.51 -11.88
CA ILE A 81 -22.34 39.79 -11.33
C ILE A 81 -21.71 40.67 -12.42
N TYR A 82 -21.04 40.08 -13.39
CA TYR A 82 -20.34 40.78 -14.46
C TYR A 82 -20.97 40.45 -15.80
N GLU A 83 -21.99 41.22 -16.17
CA GLU A 83 -22.56 41.23 -17.51
C GLU A 83 -21.76 42.16 -18.43
N ARG A 84 -21.63 41.76 -19.70
CA ARG A 84 -21.09 42.63 -20.75
C ARG A 84 -22.14 43.66 -21.16
N SER A 85 -21.70 44.71 -21.85
CA SER A 85 -22.55 45.79 -22.34
C SER A 85 -23.70 45.35 -23.28
N ASP A 86 -23.64 44.12 -23.80
CA ASP A 86 -24.68 43.49 -24.62
C ASP A 86 -25.65 42.59 -23.82
N GLY A 87 -25.54 42.57 -22.49
CA GLY A 87 -26.35 41.73 -21.59
C GLY A 87 -25.91 40.27 -21.55
N SER A 88 -24.82 39.91 -22.24
CA SER A 88 -24.27 38.55 -22.18
C SER A 88 -23.38 38.35 -20.95
N PRO A 89 -23.38 37.16 -20.31
CA PRO A 89 -22.52 36.89 -19.17
C PRO A 89 -21.04 36.91 -19.59
N LEU A 90 -20.18 37.45 -18.74
CA LEU A 90 -18.73 37.55 -19.01
C LEU A 90 -18.09 36.17 -19.27
N LEU A 91 -18.55 35.14 -18.57
CA LEU A 91 -18.13 33.75 -18.68
C LEU A 91 -19.33 32.86 -19.02
N SER A 92 -19.16 32.00 -20.03
CA SER A 92 -20.19 31.03 -20.41
C SER A 92 -20.42 30.02 -19.28
N PRO A 93 -21.69 29.72 -18.89
CA PRO A 93 -22.04 28.68 -17.94
C PRO A 93 -21.50 27.29 -18.32
N ALA A 94 -21.21 27.05 -19.60
CA ALA A 94 -20.62 25.79 -20.07
C ALA A 94 -19.27 25.47 -19.38
N TRP A 95 -18.52 26.49 -18.95
CA TRP A 95 -17.27 26.28 -18.22
C TRP A 95 -17.49 25.67 -16.82
N ALA A 96 -18.66 25.90 -16.21
CA ALA A 96 -19.02 25.22 -14.96
C ALA A 96 -19.17 23.72 -15.19
N THR A 97 -19.82 23.31 -16.29
CA THR A 97 -19.94 21.91 -16.69
C THR A 97 -18.58 21.27 -16.98
N VAL A 98 -17.67 21.98 -17.65
CA VAL A 98 -16.29 21.51 -17.88
C VAL A 98 -15.54 21.33 -16.56
N ALA A 99 -15.68 22.28 -15.63
CA ALA A 99 -15.06 22.17 -14.31
C ALA A 99 -15.62 21.00 -13.49
N LEU A 100 -16.93 20.73 -13.55
CA LEU A 100 -17.53 19.54 -12.94
C LEU A 100 -17.04 18.24 -13.58
N ALA A 101 -16.92 18.19 -14.91
CA ALA A 101 -16.38 17.02 -15.61
C ALA A 101 -14.93 16.75 -15.21
N LEU A 102 -14.12 17.80 -15.05
CA LEU A 102 -12.74 17.68 -14.56
C LEU A 102 -12.69 17.20 -13.10
N ALA A 103 -13.58 17.67 -12.24
CA ALA A 103 -13.69 17.18 -10.87
C ALA A 103 -14.03 15.68 -10.84
N ALA A 104 -15.00 15.25 -11.65
CA ALA A 104 -15.38 13.85 -11.79
C ALA A 104 -14.21 13.00 -12.31
N LEU A 105 -13.45 13.52 -13.27
CA LEU A 105 -12.23 12.86 -13.77
C LEU A 105 -11.19 12.66 -12.67
N PHE A 106 -10.92 13.68 -11.85
CA PHE A 106 -9.98 13.56 -10.73
C PHE A 106 -10.41 12.52 -9.69
N VAL A 107 -11.72 12.47 -9.38
CA VAL A 107 -12.28 11.46 -8.48
C VAL A 107 -12.16 10.05 -9.08
N ALA A 108 -12.46 9.91 -10.37
CA ALA A 108 -12.31 8.64 -11.08
C ALA A 108 -10.85 8.17 -11.06
N LEU A 109 -9.90 9.05 -11.40
CA LEU A 109 -8.47 8.75 -11.38
C LEU A 109 -7.97 8.36 -9.97
N ASP A 110 -8.45 9.02 -8.91
CA ASP A 110 -8.09 8.66 -7.53
C ASP A 110 -8.58 7.26 -7.17
N ARG A 111 -9.82 6.93 -7.58
CA ARG A 111 -10.45 5.62 -7.34
C ARG A 111 -9.77 4.51 -8.13
N PHE A 112 -9.52 4.71 -9.42
CA PHE A 112 -8.84 3.74 -10.29
C PHE A 112 -7.41 3.46 -9.85
N GLY A 113 -6.66 4.50 -9.50
CA GLY A 113 -5.27 4.33 -9.06
C GLY A 113 -5.12 3.87 -7.61
N GLY A 114 -6.23 3.86 -6.84
CA GLY A 114 -6.22 3.54 -5.42
C GLY A 114 -5.23 4.39 -4.63
N TYR A 115 -5.03 5.65 -5.03
CA TYR A 115 -3.95 6.47 -4.47
C TYR A 115 -4.23 6.87 -3.03
N THR A 116 -5.48 7.23 -2.73
CA THR A 116 -5.93 7.58 -1.38
C THR A 116 -6.12 6.37 -0.46
N SER A 117 -6.64 5.24 -0.96
CA SER A 117 -6.78 4.01 -0.15
C SER A 117 -5.45 3.27 0.02
N GLY A 118 -4.59 3.31 -1.01
CA GLY A 118 -3.37 2.52 -1.07
C GLY A 118 -2.32 2.91 -0.04
N TRP A 119 -2.17 4.19 0.30
CA TRP A 119 -1.20 4.59 1.33
C TRP A 119 -1.61 4.12 2.73
N VAL A 120 -2.92 4.14 3.05
CA VAL A 120 -3.45 3.64 4.33
C VAL A 120 -3.23 2.14 4.41
N ARG A 121 -3.53 1.39 3.33
CA ARG A 121 -3.27 -0.05 3.28
C ARG A 121 -1.80 -0.37 3.51
N TYR A 122 -0.90 0.35 2.84
CA TYR A 122 0.55 0.14 3.01
C TYR A 122 1.00 0.40 4.44
N VAL A 123 0.48 1.43 5.10
CA VAL A 123 0.76 1.71 6.51
C VAL A 123 0.23 0.59 7.41
N ARG A 124 -1.00 0.09 7.17
CA ARG A 124 -1.58 -1.01 7.94
C ARG A 124 -0.76 -2.30 7.81
N THR A 125 -0.36 -2.66 6.59
CA THR A 125 0.49 -3.83 6.36
C THR A 125 1.85 -3.67 7.05
N ALA A 126 2.48 -2.50 6.94
CA ALA A 126 3.74 -2.22 7.63
C ALA A 126 3.61 -2.31 9.17
N GLN A 127 2.50 -1.83 9.74
CA GLN A 127 2.21 -1.94 11.17
C GLN A 127 2.03 -3.41 11.60
N ARG A 128 1.30 -4.21 10.82
CA ARG A 128 1.14 -5.65 11.11
C ARG A 128 2.47 -6.39 11.05
N LEU A 129 3.29 -6.12 10.04
CA LEU A 129 4.65 -6.69 9.94
C LEU A 129 5.53 -6.25 11.12
N THR A 130 5.43 -5.00 11.56
CA THR A 130 6.17 -4.48 12.73
C THR A 130 5.77 -5.21 14.01
N LEU A 131 4.47 -5.44 14.21
CA LEU A 131 3.97 -6.22 15.35
C LEU A 131 4.44 -7.67 15.29
N LEU A 132 4.30 -8.33 14.13
CA LEU A 132 4.81 -9.69 13.91
C LEU A 132 6.31 -9.81 14.23
N GLN A 133 7.11 -8.82 13.81
CA GLN A 133 8.55 -8.80 14.09
C GLN A 133 8.85 -8.60 15.58
N ALA A 134 8.08 -7.74 16.27
CA ALA A 134 8.22 -7.54 17.71
C ALA A 134 7.88 -8.82 18.48
N ASP A 135 6.76 -9.46 18.17
CA ASP A 135 6.34 -10.72 18.79
C ASP A 135 7.36 -11.84 18.56
N PHE A 136 7.86 -11.97 17.32
CA PHE A 136 8.90 -12.94 17.00
C PHE A 136 10.18 -12.72 17.80
N ARG A 137 10.64 -11.47 17.94
CA ARG A 137 11.85 -11.14 18.73
C ARG A 137 11.69 -11.49 20.20
N LEU A 138 10.52 -11.23 20.79
CA LEU A 138 10.25 -11.60 22.18
C LEU A 138 10.19 -13.13 22.35
N ASN A 139 9.50 -13.83 21.45
CA ASN A 139 9.47 -15.30 21.45
C ASN A 139 10.86 -15.91 21.24
N TRP A 140 11.71 -15.26 20.45
CA TRP A 140 13.09 -15.66 20.26
C TRP A 140 13.89 -15.57 21.55
N GLU A 141 13.83 -14.43 22.26
CA GLU A 141 14.54 -14.28 23.54
C GLU A 141 14.04 -15.26 24.61
N ASP A 142 12.73 -15.54 24.65
CA ASP A 142 12.18 -16.59 25.51
C ASP A 142 12.70 -18.00 25.14
N TYR A 143 12.76 -18.32 23.84
CA TYR A 143 13.37 -19.56 23.36
C TYR A 143 14.87 -19.64 23.75
N ARG A 144 15.64 -18.57 23.56
CA ARG A 144 17.06 -18.52 23.93
C ARG A 144 17.27 -18.72 25.42
N PHE A 145 16.38 -18.17 26.25
CA PHE A 145 16.42 -18.33 27.69
C PHE A 145 16.13 -19.77 28.13
N ARG A 146 15.16 -20.45 27.48
CA ARG A 146 14.77 -21.83 27.77
C ARG A 146 15.77 -22.88 27.28
N CYS A 147 16.54 -22.56 26.24
CA CYS A 147 17.44 -23.50 25.55
C CYS A 147 18.92 -23.10 25.68
N PRO A 148 19.53 -23.15 26.88
CA PRO A 148 20.93 -22.74 27.09
C PRO A 148 21.95 -23.69 26.43
N GLN A 149 21.56 -24.93 26.10
CA GLN A 149 22.38 -25.90 25.37
C GLN A 149 21.53 -26.60 24.31
N LEU A 150 21.78 -26.31 23.02
CA LEU A 150 20.90 -26.83 21.96
C LEU A 150 21.06 -28.33 21.72
N THR A 151 20.04 -29.07 22.15
CA THR A 151 19.73 -30.40 21.66
C THR A 151 19.24 -30.35 20.20
N ALA A 152 19.18 -31.52 19.55
CA ALA A 152 18.63 -31.62 18.20
C ALA A 152 17.14 -31.22 18.13
N GLU A 153 16.39 -31.48 19.21
CA GLU A 153 14.97 -31.14 19.31
C GLU A 153 14.76 -29.63 19.45
N GLU A 154 15.50 -28.97 20.34
CA GLU A 154 15.45 -27.52 20.48
C GLU A 154 15.88 -26.82 19.19
N THR A 155 16.94 -27.31 18.54
CA THR A 155 17.37 -26.78 17.22
C THR A 155 16.23 -26.84 16.20
N ARG A 156 15.47 -27.94 16.18
CA ARG A 156 14.30 -28.07 15.32
C ARG A 156 13.19 -27.08 15.71
N GLU A 157 12.94 -26.86 17.00
CA GLU A 157 11.98 -25.86 17.48
C GLU A 157 12.36 -24.45 17.01
N GLY A 158 13.63 -24.05 17.14
CA GLY A 158 14.13 -22.77 16.66
C GLY A 158 13.98 -22.58 15.14
N ILE A 159 14.24 -23.63 14.35
CA ILE A 159 14.02 -23.61 12.89
C ILE A 159 12.52 -23.44 12.59
N LEU A 160 11.64 -24.15 13.28
CA LEU A 160 10.19 -24.05 13.10
C LEU A 160 9.66 -22.67 13.51
N LEU A 161 10.23 -22.06 14.54
CA LEU A 161 9.92 -20.70 14.96
C LEU A 161 10.25 -19.70 13.84
N CYS A 162 11.43 -19.80 13.23
CA CYS A 162 11.84 -18.98 12.07
C CYS A 162 10.94 -19.22 10.85
N LEU A 163 10.63 -20.48 10.53
CA LEU A 163 9.74 -20.85 9.42
C LEU A 163 8.34 -20.26 9.58
N THR A 164 7.77 -20.39 10.79
CA THR A 164 6.42 -19.90 11.10
C THR A 164 6.36 -18.39 10.97
N PHE A 165 7.36 -17.68 11.49
CA PHE A 165 7.46 -16.24 11.34
C PHE A 165 7.55 -15.81 9.86
N LEU A 166 8.46 -16.42 9.09
CA LEU A 166 8.62 -16.08 7.68
C LEU A 166 7.35 -16.40 6.86
N ARG A 167 6.64 -17.48 7.19
CA ARG A 167 5.34 -17.79 6.59
C ARG A 167 4.31 -16.70 6.89
N ASN A 168 4.22 -16.25 8.13
CA ASN A 168 3.27 -15.19 8.52
C ASN A 168 3.58 -13.86 7.82
N VAL A 169 4.88 -13.51 7.68
CA VAL A 169 5.32 -12.34 6.90
C VAL A 169 4.84 -12.46 5.44
N ASN A 170 5.08 -13.60 4.80
CA ASN A 170 4.66 -13.83 3.42
C ASN A 170 3.14 -13.83 3.25
N LEU A 171 2.39 -14.37 4.22
CA LEU A 171 0.93 -14.34 4.22
C LEU A 171 0.40 -12.90 4.28
N GLU A 172 0.97 -12.02 5.10
CA GLU A 172 0.56 -10.60 5.13
C GLU A 172 0.82 -9.90 3.78
N ILE A 173 1.95 -10.19 3.13
CA ILE A 173 2.27 -9.65 1.79
C ILE A 173 1.28 -10.18 0.74
N GLN A 174 0.97 -11.48 0.77
CA GLN A 174 0.00 -12.09 -0.15
C GLN A 174 -1.41 -11.54 0.07
N ASN A 175 -1.85 -11.38 1.32
CA ASN A 175 -3.14 -10.80 1.66
C ASN A 175 -3.27 -9.37 1.12
N GLU A 176 -2.21 -8.57 1.23
CA GLU A 176 -2.18 -7.22 0.68
C GLU A 176 -2.26 -7.23 -0.86
N THR A 177 -1.52 -8.12 -1.51
CA THR A 177 -1.53 -8.30 -2.97
C THR A 177 -2.92 -8.72 -3.47
N ASN A 178 -3.56 -9.66 -2.80
CA ASN A 178 -4.91 -10.14 -3.13
C ASN A 178 -5.96 -9.05 -2.95
N ALA A 179 -5.87 -8.27 -1.86
CA ALA A 179 -6.75 -7.12 -1.66
C ALA A 179 -6.57 -6.08 -2.78
N TRP A 180 -5.33 -5.87 -3.25
CA TRP A 180 -5.03 -5.00 -4.40
C TRP A 180 -5.70 -5.50 -5.68
N ALA A 181 -5.58 -6.79 -5.99
CA ALA A 181 -6.18 -7.40 -7.18
C ALA A 181 -7.71 -7.34 -7.17
N GLN A 182 -8.34 -7.58 -6.01
CA GLN A 182 -9.79 -7.51 -5.85
C GLN A 182 -10.34 -6.10 -6.06
N GLU A 183 -9.71 -5.09 -5.44
CA GLU A 183 -10.09 -3.68 -5.65
C GLU A 183 -9.97 -3.28 -7.12
N PHE A 184 -8.90 -3.71 -7.78
CA PHE A 184 -8.70 -3.43 -9.20
C PHE A 184 -9.79 -4.08 -10.07
N GLN A 185 -10.13 -5.35 -9.81
CA GLN A 185 -11.22 -6.03 -10.51
C GLN A 185 -12.57 -5.33 -10.29
N GLN A 186 -12.87 -4.90 -9.07
CA GLN A 186 -14.10 -4.14 -8.76
C GLN A 186 -14.16 -2.81 -9.51
N ALA A 187 -13.05 -2.08 -9.58
CA ALA A 187 -12.97 -0.84 -10.34
C ALA A 187 -13.25 -1.06 -11.84
N LEU A 188 -12.74 -2.14 -12.43
CA LEU A 188 -13.03 -2.49 -13.83
C LEU A 188 -14.51 -2.83 -14.07
N LEU A 189 -15.12 -3.59 -13.16
CA LEU A 189 -16.55 -3.96 -13.26
C LEU A 189 -17.47 -2.74 -13.20
N GLU A 190 -17.16 -1.78 -12.33
CA GLU A 190 -17.94 -0.54 -12.23
C GLU A 190 -17.92 0.25 -13.54
N VAL A 191 -16.78 0.26 -14.22
CA VAL A 191 -16.58 1.00 -15.48
C VAL A 191 -17.29 0.32 -16.64
N ASP A 192 -17.25 -1.00 -16.70
CA ASP A 192 -18.03 -1.79 -17.66
C ASP A 192 -19.54 -1.62 -17.45
N ASN A 193 -19.99 -1.54 -16.20
CA ASN A 193 -21.40 -1.27 -15.90
C ASN A 193 -21.84 0.13 -16.34
N LEU A 194 -20.97 1.14 -16.17
CA LEU A 194 -21.23 2.49 -16.64
C LEU A 194 -21.23 2.57 -18.18
N SER A 195 -20.40 1.80 -18.87
CA SER A 195 -20.35 1.77 -20.34
C SER A 195 -21.55 1.05 -20.98
N LYS A 196 -22.19 0.13 -20.26
CA LYS A 196 -23.39 -0.60 -20.70
C LYS A 196 -24.72 0.14 -20.48
N LYS A 197 -24.75 1.09 -19.55
CA LYS A 197 -25.94 1.90 -19.24
C LYS A 197 -26.46 2.93 -20.27
N PRO A 198 -25.81 3.28 -21.41
CA PRO A 198 -26.32 4.35 -22.28
C PRO A 198 -27.60 4.05 -23.08
N ASN A 199 -28.07 2.80 -23.18
CA ASN A 199 -29.10 2.42 -24.18
C ASN A 199 -30.45 1.94 -23.62
N SER A 200 -30.66 1.90 -22.29
CA SER A 200 -31.91 1.36 -21.72
C SER A 200 -32.94 2.41 -21.28
N GLU A 201 -32.69 3.71 -21.49
CA GLU A 201 -33.62 4.80 -21.10
C GLU A 201 -34.19 5.60 -22.28
N LEU A 202 -34.07 5.10 -23.52
CA LEU A 202 -34.63 5.74 -24.73
C LEU A 202 -35.72 4.91 -25.44
N SER A 203 -36.38 3.99 -24.75
CA SER A 203 -37.53 3.23 -25.28
C SER A 203 -38.82 3.58 -24.54
#